data_AF-A0A537R8Y5-F1
#
_entry.id   AF-A0A537R8Y5-F1
#
_cell.length_a   1.000
_cell.length_b   1.000
_cell.length_c   1.000
_cell.angle_alpha   90.00
_cell.angle_beta   90.00
_cell.angle_gamma   90.00
#
_symmetry.space_group_name_H-M   'P 1'
#
loop_
_entity.id
_entity.type
_entity.pdbx_description
1 polymer ?
#
loop_
_entity_poly.entity_id
_entity_poly.type
_entity_poly.pdbx_seq_one_letter_code
_entity_poly.pdbx_strand_id
1 'polypeptide(L)'
;SDSHAPANVESWVKLTFESDHSTGADHYLAQLDTADLQDPSEALAAKTVHLKEKLAKLTSEMQRLEAYEKQMLASPDQQISLTDPDSRAMATSGRGSGVVGYNVQVAVDTEHHLIIAHEVTNSGSDRAQLANIATRAKEVLGVDKLEAVADRGYYSGEEIKICADAGIEVTLPKPVTSGMEAKGKFGKHDFVYLPAEDVYRCPAGEW
;
A
#
# COMPACT_ATOMS: atom_id res chain seq x y z
N SER A 1 28.83 -22.32 20.59
CA SER A 1 27.52 -22.31 21.26
C SER A 1 26.93 -20.94 21.07
N ASP A 2 25.91 -20.87 20.20
CA ASP A 2 24.91 -19.82 19.97
C ASP A 2 25.42 -18.38 19.78
N SER A 3 25.64 -17.82 18.58
CA SER A 3 24.76 -17.55 17.42
C SER A 3 23.46 -16.81 17.77
N HIS A 4 23.42 -15.48 17.55
CA HIS A 4 22.21 -14.75 17.12
C HIS A 4 22.62 -13.48 16.36
N ALA A 5 22.42 -13.50 15.05
CA ALA A 5 22.64 -12.41 14.10
C ALA A 5 21.51 -11.36 14.18
N PRO A 6 21.77 -10.09 13.83
CA PRO A 6 20.73 -9.06 13.79
C PRO A 6 19.81 -9.26 12.58
N ALA A 7 18.51 -9.08 12.83
CA ALA A 7 17.43 -9.27 11.89
C ALA A 7 17.46 -8.28 10.72
N ASN A 8 17.10 -8.85 9.57
CA ASN A 8 17.16 -8.36 8.21
C ASN A 8 16.41 -7.04 7.97
N VAL A 9 17.10 -6.08 7.37
CA VAL A 9 16.54 -4.93 6.65
C VAL A 9 16.37 -5.38 5.21
N GLU A 10 15.14 -5.74 4.84
CA GLU A 10 14.56 -5.66 3.48
C GLU A 10 13.28 -6.51 3.46
N SER A 11 12.12 -5.86 3.59
CA SER A 11 10.84 -6.46 3.20
C SER A 11 10.11 -5.49 2.29
N TRP A 12 10.71 -5.24 1.12
CA TRP A 12 9.98 -4.73 -0.02
C TRP A 12 9.31 -5.93 -0.69
N VAL A 13 8.00 -6.11 -0.49
CA VAL A 13 7.21 -6.89 -1.45
C VAL A 13 6.93 -5.95 -2.62
N LYS A 14 7.93 -5.80 -3.51
CA LYS A 14 7.59 -5.69 -4.92
C LYS A 14 6.82 -6.97 -5.23
N LEU A 15 5.61 -6.86 -5.77
CA LEU A 15 5.06 -7.94 -6.58
C LEU A 15 5.95 -8.05 -7.82
N THR A 16 7.16 -8.57 -7.67
CA THR A 16 7.81 -9.28 -8.74
C THR A 16 6.90 -10.46 -9.00
N PHE A 17 6.15 -10.39 -10.12
CA PHE A 17 5.67 -11.58 -10.78
C PHE A 17 6.91 -12.38 -11.15
N GLU A 18 7.40 -13.17 -10.21
CA GLU A 18 8.35 -14.22 -10.51
C GLU A 18 7.52 -15.25 -11.26
N SER A 19 7.63 -15.19 -12.58
CA SER A 19 6.94 -16.06 -13.52
C SER A 19 7.51 -17.48 -13.46
N ASP A 20 7.53 -18.07 -12.28
CA ASP A 20 7.92 -19.47 -12.07
C ASP A 20 6.75 -20.42 -12.41
N HIS A 21 5.91 -20.02 -13.38
CA HIS A 21 4.81 -20.82 -13.90
C HIS A 21 5.30 -21.91 -14.88
N SER A 22 6.53 -21.83 -15.38
CA SER A 22 7.14 -22.86 -16.24
C SER A 22 7.32 -24.19 -15.50
N THR A 23 7.71 -24.12 -14.23
CA THR A 23 8.07 -25.29 -13.40
C THR A 23 6.91 -26.29 -13.26
N GLY A 24 5.66 -25.82 -13.26
CA GLY A 24 4.48 -26.68 -13.18
C GLY A 24 4.17 -27.43 -14.47
N ALA A 25 4.24 -26.75 -15.62
CA ALA A 25 4.00 -27.35 -16.93
C ALA A 25 5.10 -28.36 -17.29
N ASP A 26 6.36 -28.01 -17.03
CA ASP A 26 7.52 -28.88 -17.25
C ASP A 26 7.43 -30.17 -16.41
N HIS A 27 6.97 -30.04 -15.16
CA HIS A 27 6.74 -31.19 -14.29
C HIS A 27 5.66 -32.14 -14.84
N TYR A 28 4.53 -31.63 -15.37
CA TYR A 28 3.50 -32.48 -15.96
C TYR A 28 3.91 -33.09 -17.30
N LEU A 29 4.72 -32.39 -18.11
CA LEU A 29 5.32 -32.94 -19.32
C LEU A 29 6.23 -34.14 -18.99
N ALA A 30 7.11 -34.00 -17.99
CA ALA A 30 7.97 -35.09 -17.53
C ALA A 30 7.16 -36.30 -17.00
N GLN A 31 6.01 -36.07 -16.35
CA GLN A 31 5.13 -37.15 -15.92
C GLN A 31 4.44 -37.87 -17.09
N LEU A 32 4.08 -37.14 -18.17
CA LEU A 32 3.56 -37.75 -19.39
C LEU A 32 4.64 -38.59 -20.08
N ASP A 33 5.86 -38.08 -20.22
CA ASP A 33 6.98 -38.83 -20.81
C ASP A 33 7.25 -40.12 -20.04
N THR A 34 7.16 -40.07 -18.70
CA THR A 34 7.32 -41.25 -17.85
C THR A 34 6.18 -42.26 -18.02
N ALA A 35 4.95 -41.77 -18.24
CA ALA A 35 3.78 -42.61 -18.46
C ALA A 35 3.82 -43.30 -19.85
N ASP A 36 4.34 -42.62 -20.88
CA ASP A 36 4.45 -43.18 -22.23
C ASP A 36 5.53 -44.27 -22.35
N LEU A 37 6.47 -44.35 -21.40
CA LEU A 37 7.51 -45.39 -21.30
C LEU A 37 7.04 -46.71 -20.65
N GLN A 38 5.83 -46.74 -20.09
CA GLN A 38 5.28 -47.92 -19.38
C GLN A 38 4.18 -48.60 -20.22
N ASP A 39 4.07 -49.93 -20.13
CA ASP A 39 3.01 -50.68 -20.81
C ASP A 39 1.61 -50.17 -20.39
N PRO A 40 0.70 -49.89 -21.35
CA PRO A 40 -0.54 -49.19 -21.06
C PRO A 40 -1.52 -50.09 -20.27
N SER A 41 -1.63 -49.81 -18.96
CA SER A 41 -2.76 -50.25 -18.13
C SER A 41 -3.91 -49.25 -18.21
N GLU A 42 -5.16 -49.69 -18.01
CA GLU A 42 -6.32 -48.77 -17.96
C GLU A 42 -6.13 -47.62 -16.95
N ALA A 43 -5.50 -47.92 -15.81
CA ALA A 43 -5.19 -46.93 -14.78
C ALA A 43 -4.14 -45.90 -15.24
N LEU A 44 -3.20 -46.30 -16.09
CA LEU A 44 -2.19 -45.41 -16.66
C LEU A 44 -2.81 -44.53 -17.76
N ALA A 45 -3.65 -45.11 -18.62
CA ALA A 45 -4.39 -44.37 -19.64
C ALA A 45 -5.28 -43.27 -19.03
N ALA A 46 -6.00 -43.58 -17.95
CA ALA A 46 -6.82 -42.60 -17.23
C ALA A 46 -5.98 -41.47 -16.60
N LYS A 47 -4.79 -41.77 -16.06
CA LYS A 47 -3.84 -40.76 -15.55
C LYS A 47 -3.31 -39.87 -16.66
N THR A 48 -2.91 -40.45 -17.79
CA THR A 48 -2.41 -39.71 -18.95
C THR A 48 -3.46 -38.72 -19.48
N VAL A 49 -4.74 -39.12 -19.52
CA VAL A 49 -5.85 -38.21 -19.89
C VAL A 49 -5.96 -37.05 -18.91
N HIS A 50 -5.99 -37.31 -17.60
CA HIS A 50 -6.07 -36.27 -16.56
C HIS A 50 -4.88 -35.30 -16.58
N LEU A 51 -3.68 -35.81 -16.86
CA LEU A 51 -2.48 -34.97 -16.98
C LEU A 51 -2.54 -34.07 -18.22
N LYS A 52 -3.02 -34.58 -19.35
CA LYS A 52 -3.24 -33.79 -20.58
C LYS A 52 -4.26 -32.67 -20.35
N GLU A 53 -5.35 -32.95 -19.63
CA GLU A 53 -6.34 -31.93 -19.26
C GLU A 53 -5.75 -30.84 -18.36
N LYS A 54 -4.94 -31.22 -17.36
CA LYS A 54 -4.24 -30.25 -16.50
C LYS A 54 -3.25 -29.39 -17.26
N LEU A 55 -2.47 -29.98 -18.18
CA LEU A 55 -1.55 -29.23 -19.03
C LEU A 55 -2.29 -28.23 -19.91
N ALA A 56 -3.35 -28.66 -20.59
CA ALA A 56 -4.16 -27.77 -21.41
C ALA A 56 -4.70 -26.57 -20.60
N LYS A 57 -5.16 -26.81 -19.37
CA LYS A 57 -5.61 -25.75 -18.46
C LYS A 57 -4.48 -24.80 -18.05
N LEU A 58 -3.30 -25.31 -17.71
CA LEU A 58 -2.15 -24.50 -17.34
C LEU A 58 -1.64 -23.66 -18.52
N THR A 59 -1.48 -24.26 -19.70
CA THR A 59 -1.06 -23.55 -20.91
C THR A 59 -2.06 -22.45 -21.28
N SER A 60 -3.37 -22.71 -21.18
CA SER A 60 -4.39 -21.69 -21.40
C SER A 60 -4.30 -20.56 -20.38
N GLU A 61 -4.03 -20.86 -19.11
CA GLU A 61 -3.90 -19.82 -18.08
C GLU A 61 -2.60 -19.00 -18.26
N MET A 62 -1.50 -19.62 -18.69
CA MET A 62 -0.26 -18.91 -19.04
C MET A 62 -0.49 -17.90 -20.17
N GLN A 63 -1.15 -18.32 -21.26
CA GLN A 63 -1.48 -17.40 -22.37
C GLN A 63 -2.36 -16.23 -21.93
N ARG A 64 -3.31 -16.49 -21.02
CA ARG A 64 -4.16 -15.46 -20.43
C ARG A 64 -3.36 -14.48 -19.57
N LEU A 65 -2.44 -14.97 -18.74
CA LEU A 65 -1.57 -14.15 -17.91
C LEU A 65 -0.60 -13.30 -18.74
N GLU A 66 0.00 -13.85 -19.79
CA GLU A 66 0.84 -13.10 -20.74
C GLU A 66 0.07 -11.94 -21.42
N ALA A 67 -1.21 -12.17 -21.74
CA ALA A 67 -2.07 -11.12 -22.30
C ALA A 67 -2.34 -10.01 -21.28
N TYR A 68 -2.56 -10.36 -20.01
CA TYR A 68 -2.73 -9.39 -18.92
C TYR A 68 -1.44 -8.63 -18.60
N GLU A 69 -0.28 -9.31 -18.63
CA GLU A 69 1.01 -8.67 -18.43
C GLU A 69 1.26 -7.57 -19.47
N LYS A 70 0.98 -7.84 -20.74
CA LYS A 70 1.07 -6.84 -21.82
C LYS A 70 0.16 -5.64 -21.57
N GLN A 71 -1.07 -5.88 -21.11
CA GLN A 71 -2.03 -4.81 -20.78
C GLN A 71 -1.57 -3.99 -19.56
N MET A 72 -1.05 -4.67 -18.53
CA MET A 72 -0.50 -4.05 -17.33
C MET A 72 0.69 -3.15 -17.68
N LEU A 73 1.64 -3.65 -18.47
CA LEU A 73 2.81 -2.86 -18.89
C LEU A 73 2.45 -1.67 -19.78
N ALA A 74 1.32 -1.73 -20.49
CA ALA A 74 0.81 -0.61 -21.28
C ALA A 74 0.08 0.45 -20.43
N SER A 75 -0.33 0.11 -19.20
CA SER A 75 -1.00 1.06 -18.29
C SER A 75 0.00 2.02 -17.64
N PRO A 76 -0.33 3.32 -17.48
CA PRO A 76 0.60 4.32 -16.94
C PRO A 76 1.12 4.03 -15.52
N ASP A 77 0.28 3.42 -14.69
CA ASP A 77 0.55 3.06 -13.31
C ASP A 77 0.92 1.58 -13.12
N GLN A 78 1.07 0.85 -14.23
CA GLN A 78 1.42 -0.57 -14.28
C GLN A 78 0.47 -1.43 -13.44
N GLN A 79 -0.80 -1.09 -13.41
CA GLN A 79 -1.85 -1.81 -12.70
C GLN A 79 -3.08 -1.95 -13.57
N ILE A 80 -3.70 -3.13 -13.52
CA ILE A 80 -4.99 -3.39 -14.16
C ILE A 80 -5.90 -4.10 -13.17
N SER A 81 -7.17 -3.72 -13.18
CA SER A 81 -8.22 -4.40 -12.44
C SER A 81 -9.14 -5.10 -13.44
N LEU A 82 -9.44 -6.36 -13.19
CA LEU A 82 -10.25 -7.19 -14.08
C LEU A 82 -11.76 -6.94 -13.92
N THR A 83 -12.17 -6.32 -12.81
CA THR A 83 -13.57 -6.04 -12.48
C THR A 83 -13.95 -4.60 -12.75
N ASP A 84 -13.06 -3.66 -12.44
CA ASP A 84 -13.30 -2.23 -12.55
C ASP A 84 -12.00 -1.49 -12.95
N PRO A 85 -11.83 -1.10 -14.23
CA PRO A 85 -10.62 -0.47 -14.74
C PRO A 85 -10.16 0.79 -13.99
N ASP A 86 -11.07 1.48 -13.30
CA ASP A 86 -10.77 2.73 -12.60
C ASP A 86 -10.32 2.50 -11.14
N SER A 87 -10.51 1.30 -10.60
CA SER A 87 -10.06 0.93 -9.25
C SER A 87 -8.55 0.70 -9.15
N ARG A 88 -7.96 0.90 -7.96
CA ARG A 88 -6.53 0.71 -7.73
C ARG A 88 -6.23 -0.11 -6.49
N ALA A 89 -5.07 -0.78 -6.48
CA ALA A 89 -4.62 -1.53 -5.32
C ALA A 89 -4.16 -0.58 -4.21
N MET A 90 -4.76 -0.71 -3.04
CA MET A 90 -4.50 0.10 -1.85
C MET A 90 -3.75 -0.73 -0.81
N ALA A 91 -2.66 -0.17 -0.27
CA ALA A 91 -1.95 -0.78 0.84
C ALA A 91 -2.81 -0.68 2.11
N THR A 92 -3.26 -1.83 2.63
CA THR A 92 -3.90 -1.90 3.94
C THR A 92 -2.95 -2.54 4.93
N SER A 93 -3.05 -2.17 6.21
CA SER A 93 -2.19 -2.69 7.29
C SER A 93 -2.45 -4.16 7.65
N GLY A 94 -3.32 -4.87 6.92
CA GLY A 94 -3.74 -6.25 7.20
C GLY A 94 -3.17 -7.29 6.22
N ARG A 95 -2.60 -8.36 6.79
CA ARG A 95 -2.33 -9.71 6.22
C ARG A 95 -2.19 -9.84 4.68
N GLY A 96 -1.35 -9.02 4.05
CA GLY A 96 -0.75 -9.33 2.75
C GLY A 96 -1.67 -9.29 1.53
N SER A 97 -2.94 -8.86 1.67
CA SER A 97 -3.81 -8.59 0.52
C SER A 97 -4.18 -7.10 0.51
N GLY A 98 -3.57 -6.35 -0.40
CA GLY A 98 -4.05 -5.00 -0.70
C GLY A 98 -5.52 -5.04 -1.12
N VAL A 99 -6.28 -4.01 -0.75
CA VAL A 99 -7.69 -3.89 -1.16
C VAL A 99 -7.72 -3.19 -2.51
N VAL A 100 -8.44 -3.72 -3.48
CA VAL A 100 -8.69 -3.03 -4.75
C VAL A 100 -9.91 -2.14 -4.57
N GLY A 101 -9.76 -0.83 -4.76
CA GLY A 101 -10.86 0.10 -4.58
C GLY A 101 -10.44 1.55 -4.79
N TYR A 102 -11.24 2.44 -4.21
CA TYR A 102 -11.05 3.88 -4.24
C TYR A 102 -10.75 4.40 -2.84
N ASN A 103 -9.95 5.45 -2.75
CA ASN A 103 -9.73 6.17 -1.52
C ASN A 103 -10.69 7.37 -1.47
N VAL A 104 -11.57 7.41 -0.47
CA VAL A 104 -12.58 8.47 -0.33
C VAL A 104 -12.21 9.37 0.85
N GLN A 105 -12.12 10.65 0.57
CA GLN A 105 -11.82 11.71 1.52
C GLN A 105 -13.12 12.42 1.88
N VAL A 106 -13.41 12.62 3.16
CA VAL A 106 -14.69 13.18 3.62
C VAL A 106 -14.46 14.23 4.69
N ALA A 107 -15.05 15.40 4.53
CA ALA A 107 -15.15 16.44 5.56
C ALA A 107 -16.57 16.43 6.15
N VAL A 108 -16.64 16.37 7.48
CA VAL A 108 -17.90 16.30 8.23
C VAL A 108 -17.95 17.47 9.20
N ASP A 109 -19.10 18.13 9.27
CA ASP A 109 -19.36 19.14 10.28
C ASP A 109 -19.44 18.53 11.69
N THR A 110 -18.78 19.17 12.64
CA THR A 110 -18.66 18.61 14.01
C THR A 110 -19.90 18.84 14.86
N GLU A 111 -20.70 19.87 14.56
CA GLU A 111 -21.89 20.23 15.33
C GLU A 111 -23.13 19.46 14.87
N HIS A 112 -23.37 19.40 13.56
CA HIS A 112 -24.58 18.81 12.96
C HIS A 112 -24.33 17.44 12.32
N HIS A 113 -23.08 16.98 12.27
CA HIS A 113 -22.67 15.69 11.69
C HIS A 113 -23.06 15.53 10.21
N LEU A 114 -23.08 16.65 9.48
CA LEU A 114 -23.38 16.67 8.04
C LEU A 114 -22.09 16.53 7.23
N ILE A 115 -22.15 15.74 6.16
CA ILE A 115 -21.06 15.67 5.18
C ILE A 115 -21.06 16.97 4.38
N ILE A 116 -19.98 17.74 4.50
CA ILE A 116 -19.83 19.03 3.84
C ILE A 116 -19.18 18.86 2.47
N ALA A 117 -18.14 18.03 2.40
CA ALA A 117 -17.43 17.75 1.16
C ALA A 117 -16.96 16.30 1.15
N HIS A 118 -16.86 15.74 -0.05
CA HIS A 118 -16.21 14.46 -0.28
C HIS A 118 -15.42 14.50 -1.58
N GLU A 119 -14.36 13.71 -1.67
CA GLU A 119 -13.58 13.51 -2.89
C GLU A 119 -13.18 12.04 -3.02
N VAL A 120 -13.27 11.50 -4.23
CA VAL A 120 -12.84 10.14 -4.56
C VAL A 120 -11.51 10.22 -5.30
N THR A 121 -10.51 9.52 -4.81
CA THR A 121 -9.14 9.53 -5.33
C THR A 121 -8.59 8.11 -5.45
N ASN A 122 -7.70 7.92 -6.42
CA ASN A 122 -6.95 6.69 -6.62
C ASN A 122 -5.57 6.72 -5.91
N SER A 123 -5.30 7.75 -5.09
CA SER A 123 -4.11 7.81 -4.25
C SER A 123 -4.22 6.84 -3.08
N GLY A 124 -3.24 5.94 -2.96
CA GLY A 124 -3.15 5.00 -1.82
C GLY A 124 -2.75 5.62 -0.49
N SER A 125 -2.60 6.95 -0.43
CA SER A 125 -2.17 7.66 0.76
C SER A 125 -2.97 8.95 0.94
N ASP A 126 -3.33 9.23 2.19
CA ASP A 126 -4.08 10.43 2.60
C ASP A 126 -3.16 11.66 2.81
N ARG A 127 -1.84 11.45 2.79
CA ARG A 127 -0.83 12.48 3.13
C ARG A 127 -0.88 13.74 2.27
N ALA A 128 -1.51 13.68 1.10
CA ALA A 128 -1.63 14.79 0.15
C ALA A 128 -3.11 15.16 -0.12
N GLN A 129 -4.01 14.84 0.81
CA GLN A 129 -5.45 15.01 0.62
C GLN A 129 -6.06 16.06 1.56
N LEU A 130 -5.30 16.54 2.55
CA LEU A 130 -5.79 17.44 3.60
C LEU A 130 -6.21 18.80 3.04
N ALA A 131 -5.34 19.46 2.29
CA ALA A 131 -5.61 20.80 1.78
C ALA A 131 -6.77 20.80 0.77
N ASN A 132 -6.86 19.77 -0.07
CA ASN A 132 -7.93 19.62 -1.04
C ASN A 132 -9.30 19.51 -0.35
N ILE A 133 -9.47 18.56 0.58
CA ILE A 133 -10.77 18.34 1.22
C ILE A 133 -11.17 19.51 2.13
N ALA A 134 -10.21 20.10 2.87
CA ALA A 134 -10.48 21.22 3.76
C ALA A 134 -10.84 22.49 2.99
N THR A 135 -10.20 22.75 1.85
CA THR A 135 -10.53 23.92 1.00
C THR A 135 -11.93 23.79 0.42
N ARG A 136 -12.29 22.60 -0.09
CA ARG A 136 -13.67 22.36 -0.56
C ARG A 136 -14.70 22.54 0.55
N ALA A 137 -14.41 22.04 1.76
CA ALA A 137 -15.30 22.22 2.89
C ALA A 137 -15.50 23.70 3.23
N LYS A 138 -14.41 24.48 3.23
CA LYS A 138 -14.44 25.93 3.44
C LYS A 138 -15.29 26.65 2.38
N GLU A 139 -15.12 26.30 1.11
CA GLU A 139 -15.88 26.86 -0.01
C GLU A 139 -17.38 26.56 0.10
N VAL A 140 -17.75 25.32 0.42
CA VAL A 140 -19.15 24.91 0.61
C VAL A 140 -19.80 25.64 1.78
N LEU A 141 -19.07 25.80 2.90
CA LEU A 141 -19.54 26.54 4.06
C LEU A 141 -19.59 28.05 3.84
N GLY A 142 -18.87 28.57 2.83
CA GLY A 142 -18.82 30.00 2.51
C GLY A 142 -18.19 30.86 3.61
N VAL A 143 -17.24 30.30 4.37
CA VAL A 143 -16.60 30.95 5.51
C VAL A 143 -15.18 31.43 5.18
N ASP A 144 -14.75 32.53 5.78
CA ASP A 144 -13.39 33.06 5.59
C ASP A 144 -12.32 32.29 6.38
N LYS A 145 -12.72 31.66 7.48
CA LYS A 145 -11.86 30.85 8.36
C LYS A 145 -12.53 29.53 8.68
N LEU A 146 -11.73 28.45 8.72
CA LEU A 146 -12.18 27.11 9.06
C LEU A 146 -11.21 26.49 10.06
N GLU A 147 -11.73 25.85 11.09
CA GLU A 147 -10.95 24.97 11.97
C GLU A 147 -11.21 23.52 11.54
N ALA A 148 -10.15 22.77 11.27
CA ALA A 148 -10.23 21.39 10.80
C ALA A 148 -9.49 20.45 11.76
N VAL A 149 -10.12 19.34 12.12
CA VAL A 149 -9.49 18.24 12.84
C VAL A 149 -9.29 17.08 11.89
N ALA A 150 -8.06 16.56 11.80
CA ALA A 150 -7.73 15.48 10.89
C ALA A 150 -6.91 14.38 11.58
N ASP A 151 -6.99 13.16 11.03
CA ASP A 151 -6.23 12.02 11.51
C ASP A 151 -4.73 12.12 11.17
N ARG A 152 -3.91 11.34 11.88
CA ARG A 152 -2.46 11.26 11.68
C ARG A 152 -2.05 10.96 10.22
N GLY A 153 -2.89 10.24 9.47
CA GLY A 153 -2.64 9.89 8.07
C GLY A 153 -2.49 11.11 7.15
N TYR A 154 -3.12 12.22 7.51
CA TYR A 154 -3.08 13.49 6.79
C TYR A 154 -1.84 14.34 7.10
N TYR A 155 -0.94 13.90 7.99
CA TYR A 155 0.20 14.71 8.39
C TYR A 155 1.18 14.93 7.22
N SER A 156 1.21 16.15 6.71
CA SER A 156 2.18 16.66 5.75
C SER A 156 2.41 18.15 6.00
N GLY A 157 3.67 18.55 6.18
CA GLY A 157 4.00 19.96 6.45
C GLY A 157 3.62 20.90 5.31
N GLU A 158 3.70 20.41 4.06
CA GLU A 158 3.29 21.17 2.88
C GLU A 158 1.78 21.39 2.85
N GLU A 159 0.99 20.34 3.08
CA GLU A 159 -0.48 20.42 3.15
C GLU A 159 -0.95 21.35 4.29
N ILE A 160 -0.33 21.23 5.47
CA ILE A 160 -0.64 22.08 6.62
C ILE A 160 -0.36 23.55 6.29
N LYS A 161 0.75 23.83 5.59
CA LYS A 161 1.08 25.19 5.15
C LYS A 161 0.05 25.71 4.15
N ILE A 162 -0.36 24.91 3.16
CA ILE A 162 -1.39 25.29 2.18
C ILE A 162 -2.71 25.61 2.90
N CYS A 163 -3.10 24.80 3.88
CA CYS A 163 -4.28 25.07 4.72
C CYS A 163 -4.15 26.40 5.45
N ALA A 164 -3.01 26.65 6.11
CA ALA A 164 -2.77 27.89 6.85
C ALA A 164 -2.82 29.12 5.95
N ASP A 165 -2.18 29.06 4.77
CA ASP A 165 -2.20 30.12 3.76
C ASP A 165 -3.63 30.36 3.23
N ALA A 166 -4.48 29.33 3.22
CA ALA A 166 -5.90 29.40 2.88
C ALA A 166 -6.81 29.79 4.06
N GLY A 167 -6.28 30.17 5.23
CA GLY A 167 -7.08 30.54 6.40
C GLY A 167 -7.78 29.35 7.08
N ILE A 168 -7.21 28.16 6.95
CA ILE A 168 -7.69 26.92 7.58
C ILE A 168 -6.70 26.54 8.69
N GLU A 169 -7.16 26.53 9.94
CA GLU A 169 -6.38 26.11 11.09
C GLU A 169 -6.57 24.60 11.32
N VAL A 170 -5.49 23.82 11.25
CA VAL A 170 -5.59 22.35 11.32
C VAL A 170 -5.00 21.81 12.62
N THR A 171 -5.79 21.01 13.32
CA THR A 171 -5.36 20.20 14.47
C THR A 171 -5.24 18.74 14.05
N LEU A 172 -4.04 18.15 14.17
CA LEU A 172 -3.85 16.73 13.90
C LEU A 172 -2.68 16.12 14.70
N PRO A 173 -2.68 14.79 14.96
CA PRO A 173 -1.61 14.13 15.68
C PRO A 173 -0.30 14.14 14.89
N LYS A 174 0.79 14.59 15.52
CA LYS A 174 2.13 14.52 14.93
C LYS A 174 2.65 13.08 14.91
N PRO A 175 3.02 12.50 13.76
CA PRO A 175 3.58 11.17 13.70
C PRO A 175 5.00 11.19 14.27
N VAL A 176 5.28 10.21 15.13
CA VAL A 176 6.64 9.89 15.56
C VAL A 176 7.26 9.01 14.47
N THR A 177 8.06 9.63 13.59
CA THR A 177 8.66 8.96 12.43
C THR A 177 10.09 8.52 12.66
N SER A 178 10.74 8.99 13.72
CA SER A 178 12.09 8.57 14.04
C SER A 178 12.06 7.18 14.67
N GLY A 179 12.53 6.16 13.94
CA GLY A 179 12.89 4.85 14.53
C GLY A 179 14.06 4.92 15.53
N MET A 180 14.44 6.13 15.96
CA MET A 180 15.42 6.42 17.01
C MET A 180 14.97 5.81 18.33
N GLU A 181 13.71 6.02 18.72
CA GLU A 181 13.14 5.46 19.94
C GLU A 181 13.16 3.93 19.93
N ALA A 182 12.79 3.32 18.79
CA ALA A 182 12.87 1.86 18.61
C ALA A 182 14.31 1.33 18.66
N LYS A 183 15.31 2.19 18.41
CA LYS A 183 16.75 1.90 18.54
C LYS A 183 17.32 2.33 19.90
N GLY A 184 16.47 2.72 20.86
CA GLY A 184 16.89 3.20 22.18
C GLY A 184 17.63 4.54 22.16
N LYS A 185 17.49 5.33 21.09
CA LYS A 185 18.11 6.65 20.92
C LYS A 185 17.09 7.76 21.18
N PHE A 186 17.57 8.88 21.70
CA PHE A 186 16.74 10.05 21.99
C PHE A 186 16.09 10.63 20.73
N GLY A 187 14.77 10.72 20.71
CA GLY A 187 13.99 11.42 19.70
C GLY A 187 14.02 12.93 19.93
N LYS A 188 13.56 13.71 18.94
CA LYS A 188 13.52 15.19 19.05
C LYS A 188 12.72 15.69 20.26
N HIS A 189 11.72 14.92 20.70
CA HIS A 189 10.88 15.26 21.84
C HIS A 189 11.57 15.07 23.20
N ASP A 190 12.69 14.33 23.26
CA ASP A 190 13.50 14.17 24.47
C ASP A 190 14.41 15.38 24.75
N PHE A 191 14.61 16.24 23.74
CA PHE A 191 15.40 17.46 23.87
C PHE A 191 14.51 18.61 24.36
N VAL A 192 14.89 19.21 25.48
CA VAL A 192 14.17 20.35 26.07
C VAL A 192 14.80 21.64 25.58
N TYR A 193 14.05 22.45 24.84
CA TYR A 193 14.51 23.78 24.46
C TYR A 193 14.44 24.74 25.65
N LEU A 194 15.52 25.49 25.88
CA LEU A 194 15.67 26.50 26.93
C LEU A 194 15.67 27.90 26.27
N PRO A 195 14.53 28.62 26.25
CA PRO A 195 14.42 29.87 25.50
C PRO A 195 15.34 31.00 25.98
N ALA A 196 15.69 31.00 27.27
CA ALA A 196 16.53 32.05 27.87
C ALA A 196 17.96 32.04 27.34
N GLU A 197 18.44 30.89 26.90
CA GLU A 197 19.83 30.66 26.49
C GLU A 197 19.95 30.28 25.00
N ASP A 198 18.81 30.11 24.32
CA ASP A 198 18.71 29.62 22.94
C ASP A 198 19.44 28.27 22.70
N VAL A 199 19.37 27.38 23.70
CA VAL A 199 20.01 26.05 23.66
C VAL A 199 19.00 24.93 23.85
N TYR A 200 19.34 23.74 23.35
CA TYR A 200 18.62 22.50 23.66
C TYR A 200 19.39 21.73 24.73
N ARG A 201 18.72 21.36 25.81
CA ARG A 201 19.28 20.46 26.82
C ARG A 201 19.25 19.03 26.29
N CYS A 202 20.41 18.39 26.20
CA CYS A 202 20.50 16.99 25.85
C CYS A 202 19.92 16.11 26.98
N PRO A 203 19.03 15.16 26.68
CA PRO A 203 18.50 14.21 27.66
C PRO A 203 19.58 13.28 28.26
N ALA A 204 20.75 13.16 27.63
CA ALA A 204 21.91 12.45 28.18
C ALA A 204 22.61 13.21 29.32
N GLY A 205 22.25 14.48 29.58
CA GLY A 205 22.88 15.32 30.61
C GLY A 205 24.18 16.00 30.15
N GLU A 206 24.52 15.91 28.87
CA GLU A 206 25.65 16.61 28.24
C GLU A 206 25.18 17.92 27.57
N TRP A 207 26.08 18.88 27.36
CA TRP A 207 25.78 20.19 26.76
C TRP A 207 26.28 20.26 25.33
#